data_AF-A0A1R1S3Q1-F1
#
_entry.id   AF-A0A1R1S3Q1-F1
#
_cell.length_a   1.000
_cell.length_b   1.000
_cell.length_c   1.000
_cell.angle_alpha   90.00
_cell.angle_beta   90.00
_cell.angle_gamma   90.00
#
_symmetry.space_group_name_H-M   'P 1'
#
loop_
_entity.id
_entity.type
_entity.pdbx_description
1 polymer ?
#
loop_
_entity_poly.entity_id
_entity_poly.type
_entity_poly.pdbx_seq_one_letter_code
_entity_poly.pdbx_strand_id
1 'polypeptide(L)'
;MISTTPSTGAAEFAGKTALVTGAARGIGKETASLLHTRGAHVVALDTRPELAVLSEELPGVVTVTGDVTAEETATRAVGAAVDAFSRGV
;
A
#
# COMPACT_ATOMS: atom_id res chain seq x y z
N MET A 1 2.06 -23.18 -22.52
CA MET A 1 3.28 -22.34 -22.54
C MET A 1 2.96 -21.04 -21.82
N ILE A 2 3.47 -20.84 -20.61
CA ILE A 2 3.37 -19.55 -19.92
C ILE A 2 4.67 -18.81 -20.25
N SER A 3 4.55 -17.68 -20.95
CA SER A 3 5.68 -16.79 -21.23
C SER A 3 5.98 -15.97 -19.99
N THR A 4 6.96 -16.41 -19.19
CA THR A 4 7.50 -15.65 -18.06
C THR A 4 8.58 -14.69 -18.58
N THR A 5 8.17 -13.62 -19.23
CA THR A 5 9.09 -12.50 -19.51
C THR A 5 9.04 -11.59 -18.28
N PRO A 6 10.13 -11.43 -17.50
CA PRO A 6 10.14 -10.49 -16.39
C PRO A 6 9.93 -9.08 -16.96
N SER A 7 8.85 -8.40 -16.55
CA SER A 7 8.60 -7.02 -16.95
C SER A 7 9.55 -6.10 -16.18
N THR A 8 10.71 -5.83 -16.77
CA THR A 8 11.61 -4.76 -16.33
C THR A 8 10.96 -3.42 -16.67
N GLY A 9 10.01 -2.95 -15.85
CA GLY A 9 9.28 -1.72 -16.14
C GLY A 9 8.83 -1.01 -14.88
N ALA A 10 8.96 0.32 -14.87
CA ALA A 10 8.53 1.25 -13.81
C ALA A 10 7.02 1.19 -13.44
N ALA A 11 6.28 0.21 -13.95
CA ALA A 11 4.84 0.07 -13.86
C ALA A 11 4.40 -1.40 -13.69
N GLU A 12 5.27 -2.28 -13.18
CA GLU A 12 4.98 -3.71 -12.94
C GLU A 12 3.65 -3.94 -12.21
N PHE A 13 3.29 -3.05 -11.28
CA PHE A 13 2.07 -3.15 -10.46
C PHE A 13 1.02 -2.10 -10.82
N ALA A 14 1.11 -1.48 -12.01
CA ALA A 14 0.14 -0.49 -12.45
C ALA A 14 -1.30 -1.01 -12.37
N GLY A 15 -2.16 -0.23 -11.70
CA GLY A 15 -3.58 -0.56 -11.52
C GLY A 15 -3.87 -1.67 -10.52
N LYS A 16 -2.85 -2.16 -9.79
CA LYS A 16 -3.04 -3.04 -8.62
C LYS A 16 -3.11 -2.21 -7.35
N THR A 17 -3.87 -2.69 -6.37
CA THR A 17 -3.93 -2.11 -5.03
C THR A 17 -3.22 -3.04 -4.05
N ALA A 18 -2.35 -2.48 -3.21
CA ALA A 18 -1.60 -3.20 -2.19
C ALA A 18 -1.84 -2.56 -0.81
N LEU A 19 -2.14 -3.41 0.18
CA LEU A 19 -2.16 -3.04 1.60
C LEU A 19 -0.88 -3.54 2.26
N VAL A 20 -0.10 -2.63 2.83
CA VAL A 20 1.18 -2.94 3.50
C VAL A 20 1.07 -2.65 4.99
N THR A 21 1.24 -3.68 5.82
CA THR A 21 1.29 -3.55 7.29
C THR A 21 2.72 -3.32 7.78
N GLY A 22 2.89 -2.67 8.94
CA GLY A 22 4.21 -2.33 9.45
C GLY A 22 4.91 -1.27 8.59
N ALA A 23 4.14 -0.42 7.92
CA ALA A 23 4.61 0.47 6.86
C ALA A 23 5.33 1.73 7.35
N ALA A 24 5.36 2.01 8.66
CA ALA A 24 5.99 3.22 9.17
C ALA A 24 7.52 3.18 9.15
N ARG A 25 8.14 1.98 9.07
CA ARG A 25 9.61 1.84 9.08
C ARG A 25 10.11 0.53 8.48
N GLY A 26 11.44 0.46 8.30
CA GLY A 26 12.14 -0.78 7.95
C GLY A 26 11.60 -1.39 6.65
N ILE A 27 11.47 -2.71 6.63
CA ILE A 27 11.06 -3.46 5.42
C ILE A 27 9.66 -3.03 4.95
N GLY A 28 8.72 -2.78 5.86
CA GLY A 28 7.37 -2.36 5.48
C GLY A 28 7.37 -1.01 4.77
N LYS A 29 8.13 -0.02 5.28
CA LYS A 29 8.32 1.28 4.61
C LYS A 29 8.89 1.11 3.21
N GLU A 30 10.01 0.39 3.08
CA GLU A 30 10.66 0.21 1.78
C GLU A 30 9.78 -0.58 0.80
N THR A 31 9.01 -1.54 1.30
CA THR A 31 8.06 -2.30 0.47
C THR A 31 6.94 -1.39 -0.05
N ALA A 32 6.36 -0.55 0.80
CA ALA A 32 5.34 0.42 0.39
C ALA A 32 5.89 1.39 -0.66
N SER A 33 7.09 1.93 -0.45
CA SER A 33 7.80 2.79 -1.42
C SER A 33 8.04 2.08 -2.75
N LEU A 34 8.52 0.83 -2.72
CA LEU A 34 8.83 0.08 -3.94
C LEU A 34 7.57 -0.27 -4.74
N LEU A 35 6.47 -0.61 -4.06
CA LEU A 35 5.19 -0.86 -4.72
C LEU A 35 4.63 0.41 -5.35
N HIS A 36 4.66 1.54 -4.62
CA HIS A 36 4.24 2.85 -5.12
C HIS A 36 5.05 3.28 -6.34
N THR A 37 6.37 3.22 -6.27
CA THR A 37 7.25 3.59 -7.39
C THR A 37 7.12 2.68 -8.61
N ARG A 38 6.57 1.47 -8.43
CA ARG A 38 6.23 0.53 -9.52
C ARG A 38 4.76 0.60 -9.94
N GLY A 39 4.05 1.64 -9.55
CA GLY A 39 2.72 1.99 -10.06
C GLY A 39 1.54 1.40 -9.29
N ALA A 40 1.75 0.75 -8.15
CA ALA A 40 0.64 0.28 -7.31
C ALA A 40 -0.05 1.45 -6.62
N HIS A 41 -1.37 1.32 -6.41
CA HIS A 41 -2.07 2.07 -5.38
C HIS A 41 -1.75 1.44 -4.02
N VAL A 42 -1.30 2.24 -3.06
CA VAL A 42 -0.82 1.71 -1.78
C VAL A 42 -1.65 2.26 -0.62
N VAL A 43 -2.12 1.33 0.22
CA VAL A 43 -2.59 1.61 1.56
C VAL A 43 -1.51 1.17 2.55
N ALA A 44 -1.07 2.06 3.41
CA ALA A 44 -0.03 1.82 4.40
C ALA A 44 -0.64 1.81 5.81
N LEU A 45 -0.39 0.73 6.56
CA LEU A 45 -0.94 0.49 7.89
C LEU A 45 0.18 0.28 8.91
N ASP A 46 0.13 1.02 10.02
CA ASP A 46 1.01 0.85 11.18
C ASP A 46 0.36 1.43 12.45
N THR A 47 0.87 1.10 13.63
CA THR A 47 0.48 1.74 14.91
C THR A 47 1.28 3.02 15.16
N ARG A 48 2.40 3.17 14.46
CA ARG A 48 3.39 4.23 14.66
C ARG A 48 2.98 5.57 14.04
N PRO A 49 3.19 6.71 14.72
CA PRO A 49 2.90 8.03 14.18
C PRO A 49 3.78 8.40 12.97
N GLU A 50 4.97 7.81 12.85
CA GLU A 50 5.89 8.02 11.73
C GLU A 50 5.28 7.61 10.37
N LEU A 51 4.17 6.86 10.37
CA LEU A 51 3.40 6.54 9.17
C LEU A 51 2.96 7.78 8.39
N ALA A 52 2.69 8.90 9.07
CA ALA A 52 2.28 10.15 8.42
C ALA A 52 3.35 10.70 7.46
N VAL A 53 4.63 10.47 7.76
CA VAL A 53 5.76 10.88 6.91
C VAL A 53 5.70 10.18 5.55
N LEU A 54 5.19 8.94 5.50
CA LEU A 54 5.12 8.18 4.25
C LEU A 54 4.17 8.82 3.23
N SER A 55 3.03 9.36 3.68
CA SER A 55 2.11 10.09 2.81
C SER A 55 2.65 11.44 2.34
N GLU A 56 3.59 12.04 3.08
CA GLU A 56 4.29 13.27 2.67
C GLU A 56 5.37 12.95 1.61
N GLU A 57 6.11 11.85 1.80
CA GLU A 57 7.15 11.39 0.87
C GLU A 57 6.58 10.79 -0.43
N LEU A 58 5.43 10.12 -0.35
CA LEU A 58 4.82 9.38 -1.46
C LEU A 58 3.39 9.86 -1.74
N PRO A 59 3.21 10.84 -2.64
CA PRO A 59 1.89 11.33 -3.01
C PRO A 59 0.96 10.21 -3.50
N GLY A 60 -0.26 10.16 -2.96
CA GLY A 60 -1.27 9.18 -3.33
C GLY A 60 -1.26 7.88 -2.51
N VAL A 61 -0.32 7.72 -1.57
CA VAL A 61 -0.41 6.66 -0.55
C VAL A 61 -1.49 7.03 0.47
N VAL A 62 -2.39 6.10 0.75
CA VAL A 62 -3.41 6.23 1.80
C VAL A 62 -2.86 5.61 3.09
N THR A 63 -2.97 6.32 4.21
CA THR A 63 -2.49 5.83 5.51
C THR A 63 -3.64 5.45 6.41
N VAL A 64 -3.48 4.36 7.16
CA VAL A 64 -4.43 3.91 8.18
C VAL A 64 -3.64 3.62 9.45
N THR A 65 -3.95 4.31 10.55
CA THR A 65 -3.32 4.04 11.84
C THR A 65 -4.14 3.04 12.64
N GLY A 66 -3.50 1.97 13.12
CA GLY A 66 -4.16 0.99 13.96
C GLY A 66 -3.32 -0.26 14.26
N ASP A 67 -3.75 -1.00 15.27
CA ASP A 67 -3.16 -2.29 15.64
C ASP A 67 -3.74 -3.40 14.77
N VAL A 68 -2.87 -4.14 14.09
CA VAL A 68 -3.25 -5.27 13.22
C VAL A 68 -3.87 -6.45 13.98
N THR A 69 -3.70 -6.53 15.31
CA THR A 69 -4.35 -7.53 16.15
C THR A 69 -5.83 -7.21 16.41
N ALA A 70 -6.26 -5.98 16.15
CA ALA A 70 -7.66 -5.56 16.25
C ALA A 70 -8.37 -5.75 14.90
N GLU A 71 -9.45 -6.53 14.89
CA GLU A 71 -10.23 -6.83 13.68
C GLU A 71 -10.73 -5.57 12.97
N GLU A 72 -11.19 -4.56 13.72
CA GLU A 72 -11.65 -3.27 13.19
C GLU A 72 -10.57 -2.57 12.34
N THR A 73 -9.30 -2.70 12.70
CA THR A 73 -8.20 -2.14 11.92
C THR A 73 -8.13 -2.77 10.53
N ALA A 74 -8.31 -4.09 10.43
CA ALA A 74 -8.34 -4.79 9.14
C ALA A 74 -9.53 -4.33 8.28
N THR A 75 -10.73 -4.24 8.88
CA THR A 75 -11.92 -3.73 8.20
C THR A 75 -11.71 -2.32 7.67
N ARG A 76 -11.18 -1.40 8.49
CA ARG A 76 -10.89 -0.02 8.06
C ARG A 76 -9.83 0.05 6.97
N ALA A 77 -8.77 -0.76 7.06
CA ALA A 77 -7.69 -0.77 6.07
C ALA A 77 -8.15 -1.27 4.70
N VAL A 78 -8.94 -2.34 4.67
CA VAL A 78 -9.55 -2.85 3.43
C VAL A 78 -10.60 -1.87 2.91
N GLY A 79 -11.44 -1.31 3.79
CA GLY A 79 -12.42 -0.28 3.42
C GLY A 79 -11.74 0.93 2.75
N ALA A 80 -10.67 1.46 3.35
CA ALA A 80 -9.90 2.56 2.76
C ALA A 80 -9.32 2.20 1.38
N ALA A 81 -8.86 0.96 1.19
CA ALA A 81 -8.38 0.49 -0.11
C ALA A 81 -9.50 0.45 -1.16
N VAL A 82 -10.69 -0.02 -0.76
CA VAL A 82 -11.87 -0.09 -1.62
C VAL A 82 -12.35 1.31 -1.99
N ASP A 83 -12.54 2.18 -1.00
CA ASP A 83 -13.04 3.54 -1.18
C ASP A 83 -12.11 4.40 -2.04
N ALA A 84 -10.79 4.26 -1.84
CA ALA A 84 -9.81 5.06 -2.56
C ALA A 84 -9.54 4.56 -3.99
N PHE A 85 -9.61 3.25 -4.23
CA PHE A 85 -9.01 2.66 -5.44
C PHE A 85 -9.89 1.67 -6.22
N SER A 86 -11.09 1.34 -5.73
CA SER A 86 -12.01 0.51 -6.52
C SER A 86 -12.48 1.24 -7.76
N ARG A 87 -12.44 0.56 -8.91
CA ARG A 87 -13.14 1.02 -10.11
C ARG A 87 -14.57 0.51 -10.01
N GLY A 88 -15.55 1.40 -10.24
CA GLY A 88 -16.98 1.10 -10.12
C GLY A 88 -17.34 -0.24 -10.76
N VAL A 89 -18.06 -1.06 -9.99
CA VAL A 89 -18.66 -2.31 -10.46
C VAL A 89 -19.76 -2.01 -11.47
#